data_AF-W9DER0-F1
#
_entry.id   AF-W9DER0-F1
#
_cell.length_a   1.000
_cell.length_b   1.000
_cell.length_c   1.000
_cell.angle_alpha   90.00
_cell.angle_beta   90.00
_cell.angle_gamma   90.00
#
_symmetry.space_group_name_H-M   'P 1'
#
loop_
_entity.id
_entity.type
_entity.pdbx_description
1 polymer ?
#
loop_
_entity_poly.entity_id
_entity_poly.type
_entity_poly.pdbx_seq_one_letter_code
_entity_poly.pdbx_strand_id
1 'polypeptide(L)'
;MTSVGEGSPEANSRETDCGFSYTAGLSLHAIPELAIYGVDPLPAHHILNELGDLLHREDWRDLVADQSDIRLQTVAVSVRLIEQVDKDELILANLLFPDYPTLQVVWPDEYGRFPWEEGYILLPMHQPVKGIPDLSAHARRAAHVITTESGPDRTRPRRGRRISGH
;
A
#
# COMPACT_ATOMS: atom_id res chain seq x y z
N MET A 1 -49.90 10.48 35.31
CA MET A 1 -50.12 10.96 33.92
C MET A 1 -49.26 12.18 33.73
N THR A 2 -48.39 12.35 32.75
CA THR A 2 -47.62 11.43 31.89
C THR A 2 -46.43 12.30 31.46
N SER A 3 -45.22 11.78 31.60
CA SER A 3 -43.98 12.42 31.22
C SER A 3 -43.94 12.62 29.70
N VAL A 4 -43.61 13.82 29.25
CA VAL A 4 -43.15 14.05 27.87
C VAL A 4 -41.63 14.09 27.95
N GLY A 5 -41.01 12.95 27.64
CA GLY A 5 -39.59 12.90 27.35
C GLY A 5 -39.34 13.62 26.04
N GLU A 6 -38.56 14.70 26.10
CA GLU A 6 -37.91 15.25 24.92
C GLU A 6 -36.86 14.23 24.48
N GLY A 7 -37.23 13.42 23.48
CA GLY A 7 -36.30 12.58 22.76
C GLY A 7 -35.23 13.48 22.15
N SER A 8 -33.99 13.31 22.62
CA SER A 8 -32.82 13.74 21.87
C SER A 8 -32.96 13.26 20.43
N PRO A 9 -32.49 14.02 19.43
CA PRO A 9 -32.33 13.46 18.11
C PRO A 9 -31.27 12.38 18.27
N GLU A 10 -31.68 11.12 18.34
CA GLU A 10 -30.82 10.00 17.99
C GLU A 10 -30.35 10.34 16.59
N ALA A 11 -29.12 10.87 16.53
CA ALA A 11 -28.38 11.01 15.30
C ALA A 11 -28.49 9.64 14.67
N ASN A 12 -29.26 9.58 13.58
CA ASN A 12 -29.36 8.41 12.73
C ASN A 12 -27.91 8.11 12.35
N SER A 13 -27.30 7.17 13.07
CA SER A 13 -25.96 6.65 12.82
C SER A 13 -26.03 5.95 11.49
N ARG A 14 -26.11 6.73 10.41
CA ARG A 14 -25.67 6.29 9.11
C ARG A 14 -24.29 5.76 9.38
N GLU A 15 -24.15 4.44 9.22
CA GLU A 15 -22.90 3.68 9.32
C GLU A 15 -21.76 4.62 8.96
N THR A 16 -20.90 4.95 9.93
CA THR A 16 -19.92 6.02 9.79
C THR A 16 -19.05 5.69 8.59
N ASP A 17 -19.38 6.29 7.45
CA ASP A 17 -18.68 6.05 6.20
C ASP A 17 -17.26 6.55 6.41
N CYS A 18 -16.28 5.73 6.04
CA CYS A 18 -14.89 6.07 6.24
C CYS A 18 -14.57 7.35 5.45
N GLY A 19 -14.20 8.43 6.13
CA GLY A 19 -13.84 9.67 5.46
C GLY A 19 -12.67 9.46 4.49
N PHE A 20 -12.69 10.15 3.35
CA PHE A 20 -11.66 10.04 2.34
C PHE A 20 -11.27 11.41 1.77
N SER A 21 -10.08 11.48 1.18
CA SER A 21 -9.57 12.63 0.45
C SER A 21 -8.89 12.13 -0.82
N TYR A 22 -9.01 12.88 -1.92
CA TYR A 22 -8.41 12.49 -3.19
C TYR A 22 -7.94 13.72 -3.97
N THR A 23 -7.03 13.49 -4.92
CA THR A 23 -6.56 14.52 -5.84
C THR A 23 -7.44 14.60 -7.09
N ALA A 24 -7.48 15.77 -7.71
CA ALA A 24 -8.07 15.93 -9.03
C ALA A 24 -7.18 16.85 -9.86
N GLY A 25 -6.70 16.35 -11.00
CA GLY A 25 -5.87 17.09 -11.95
C GLY A 25 -4.43 16.57 -12.06
N LEU A 26 -3.98 15.61 -11.24
CA LEU A 26 -2.67 14.96 -11.45
C LEU A 26 -2.60 14.26 -12.80
N SER A 27 -3.73 13.78 -13.31
CA SER A 27 -3.82 13.14 -14.62
C SER A 27 -3.38 14.06 -15.76
N LEU A 28 -3.48 15.39 -15.61
CA LEU A 28 -2.95 16.37 -16.57
C LEU A 28 -1.42 16.32 -16.70
N HIS A 29 -0.74 15.81 -15.67
CA HIS A 29 0.70 15.60 -15.61
C HIS A 29 1.11 14.17 -15.94
N ALA A 30 0.17 13.36 -16.46
CA ALA A 30 0.34 11.93 -16.66
C ALA A 30 0.70 11.15 -15.38
N ILE A 31 0.16 11.61 -14.24
CA ILE A 31 0.29 10.97 -12.93
C ILE A 31 -1.09 10.50 -12.48
N PRO A 32 -1.24 9.26 -11.97
CA PRO A 32 -2.53 8.77 -11.45
C PRO A 32 -3.10 9.68 -10.37
N GLU A 33 -4.43 9.82 -10.31
CA GLU A 33 -5.04 10.45 -9.14
C GLU A 33 -4.81 9.58 -7.91
N LEU A 34 -4.66 10.23 -6.75
CA LEU A 34 -4.40 9.59 -5.48
C LEU A 34 -5.62 9.71 -4.58
N ALA A 35 -5.96 8.65 -3.86
CA ALA A 35 -6.99 8.67 -2.82
C ALA A 35 -6.47 8.06 -1.52
N ILE A 36 -6.88 8.63 -0.39
CA ILE A 36 -6.55 8.16 0.95
C ILE A 36 -7.82 8.11 1.81
N TYR A 37 -7.94 7.04 2.59
CA TYR A 37 -9.11 6.73 3.40
C TYR A 37 -8.73 6.69 4.86
N GLY A 38 -9.64 7.10 5.75
CA GLY A 38 -9.46 6.98 7.20
C GLY A 38 -8.53 7.99 7.84
N VAL A 39 -8.14 9.04 7.08
CA VAL A 39 -7.22 10.07 7.55
C VAL A 39 -7.94 11.41 7.55
N ASP A 40 -7.74 12.19 8.62
CA ASP A 40 -8.31 13.53 8.73
C ASP A 40 -7.89 14.41 7.51
N PRO A 41 -8.76 15.32 7.03
CA PRO A 41 -8.51 16.07 5.80
C PRO A 41 -7.19 16.86 5.78
N LEU A 42 -6.76 17.37 6.94
CA LEU A 42 -5.54 18.20 7.03
C LEU A 42 -4.25 17.35 6.84
N PRO A 43 -4.01 16.27 7.61
CA PRO A 43 -2.93 15.33 7.30
C PRO A 43 -3.04 14.73 5.89
N ALA A 44 -4.25 14.35 5.46
CA ALA A 44 -4.46 13.78 4.12
C ALA A 44 -4.00 14.74 3.02
N HIS A 45 -4.33 16.03 3.12
CA HIS A 45 -3.87 17.05 2.19
C HIS A 45 -2.34 17.10 2.06
N HIS A 46 -1.63 17.08 3.19
CA HIS A 46 -0.16 17.10 3.20
C HIS A 46 0.44 15.83 2.58
N ILE A 47 -0.09 14.67 2.93
CA ILE A 47 0.33 13.37 2.38
C ILE A 47 0.14 13.36 0.86
N LEU A 48 -1.05 13.75 0.38
CA LEU A 48 -1.37 13.72 -1.04
C LEU A 48 -0.51 14.69 -1.86
N ASN A 49 -0.22 15.89 -1.35
CA ASN A 49 0.69 16.82 -2.03
C ASN A 49 2.12 16.28 -2.09
N GLU A 50 2.63 15.72 -0.99
CA GLU A 50 3.97 15.15 -0.93
C GLU A 50 4.13 13.96 -1.90
N LEU A 51 3.14 13.08 -1.96
CA LEU A 51 3.11 11.98 -2.92
C LEU A 51 2.96 12.48 -4.35
N GLY A 52 2.15 13.53 -4.57
CA GLY A 52 2.06 14.19 -5.88
C GLY A 52 3.44 14.68 -6.35
N ASP A 53 4.20 15.34 -5.49
CA ASP A 53 5.57 15.80 -5.78
C ASP A 53 6.55 14.64 -6.03
N LEU A 54 6.40 13.53 -5.30
CA LEU A 54 7.18 12.31 -5.48
C LEU A 54 6.94 11.70 -6.87
N LEU A 55 5.68 11.55 -7.26
CA LEU A 55 5.30 10.90 -8.52
C LEU A 55 5.63 11.74 -9.77
N HIS A 56 5.99 13.01 -9.61
CA HIS A 56 6.61 13.78 -10.69
C HIS A 56 8.05 13.35 -10.99
N ARG A 57 8.69 12.60 -10.08
CA ARG A 57 10.12 12.25 -10.15
C ARG A 57 10.34 10.74 -10.27
N GLU A 58 9.41 9.94 -9.77
CA GLU A 58 9.48 8.49 -9.74
C GLU A 58 8.35 7.85 -10.55
N ASP A 59 8.60 6.69 -11.17
CA ASP A 59 7.54 5.94 -11.85
C ASP A 59 6.68 5.22 -10.81
N TRP A 60 5.40 5.60 -10.76
CA TRP A 60 4.44 5.00 -9.83
C TRP A 60 4.30 3.48 -10.02
N ARG A 61 4.53 2.97 -11.24
CA ARG A 61 4.39 1.53 -11.53
C ARG A 61 5.41 0.72 -10.77
N ASP A 62 6.64 1.22 -10.66
CA ASP A 62 7.71 0.56 -9.91
C ASP A 62 7.37 0.58 -8.40
N LEU A 63 6.88 1.70 -7.88
CA LEU A 63 6.47 1.83 -6.48
C LEU A 63 5.35 0.85 -6.10
N VAL A 64 4.35 0.68 -6.98
CA VAL A 64 3.24 -0.27 -6.79
C VAL A 64 3.75 -1.72 -6.91
N ALA A 65 4.50 -2.04 -7.96
CA ALA A 65 4.98 -3.39 -8.24
C ALA A 65 5.92 -3.92 -7.14
N ASP A 66 6.76 -3.04 -6.57
CA ASP A 66 7.69 -3.41 -5.51
C ASP A 66 7.09 -3.33 -4.10
N GLN A 67 5.83 -2.88 -3.97
CA GLN A 67 5.19 -2.57 -2.69
C GLN A 67 6.09 -1.70 -1.80
N SER A 68 6.62 -0.62 -2.37
CA SER A 68 7.62 0.22 -1.72
C SER A 68 7.06 0.94 -0.50
N ASP A 69 7.77 0.87 0.63
CA ASP A 69 7.47 1.67 1.81
C ASP A 69 7.94 3.12 1.56
N ILE A 70 6.99 4.00 1.28
CA ILE A 70 7.26 5.42 1.01
C ILE A 70 7.25 6.16 2.33
N ARG A 71 8.43 6.60 2.76
CA ARG A 71 8.58 7.42 3.98
C ARG A 71 8.22 8.87 3.67
N LEU A 72 7.22 9.37 4.37
CA LEU A 72 6.79 10.76 4.26
C LEU A 72 7.57 11.66 5.23
N GLN A 73 7.74 12.91 4.84
CA GLN A 73 8.34 13.98 5.65
C GLN A 73 7.27 14.68 6.49
N THR A 74 6.04 14.74 5.97
CA THR A 74 4.90 15.40 6.62
C THR A 74 4.32 14.61 7.79
N VAL A 75 4.45 13.29 7.77
CA VAL A 75 3.98 12.38 8.82
C VAL A 75 5.02 11.30 9.11
N ALA A 76 5.10 10.84 10.37
CA ALA A 76 6.09 9.85 10.80
C ALA A 76 5.75 8.39 10.42
N VAL A 77 4.91 8.20 9.41
CA VAL A 77 4.39 6.90 8.98
C VAL A 77 4.79 6.68 7.52
N SER A 78 5.18 5.44 7.19
CA SER A 78 5.44 5.05 5.80
C SER A 78 4.14 4.54 5.18
N VAL A 79 3.86 4.94 3.95
CA VAL A 79 2.67 4.52 3.19
C VAL A 79 3.07 3.64 2.02
N ARG A 80 2.10 2.89 1.48
CA ARG A 80 2.24 2.15 0.22
C ARG A 80 1.20 2.63 -0.79
N LEU A 81 1.52 2.51 -2.08
CA LEU A 81 0.58 2.75 -3.15
C LEU A 81 0.08 1.42 -3.70
N ILE A 82 -1.23 1.31 -3.93
CA ILE A 82 -1.84 0.20 -4.68
C ILE A 82 -2.71 0.77 -5.79
N GLU A 83 -2.90 0.00 -6.86
CA GLU A 83 -3.91 0.36 -7.87
C GLU A 83 -5.32 0.27 -7.26
N GLN A 84 -6.07 1.35 -7.41
CA GLN A 84 -7.45 1.43 -6.98
C GLN A 84 -8.37 0.95 -8.10
N VAL A 85 -9.21 -0.03 -7.79
CA VAL A 85 -10.14 -0.68 -8.73
C VAL A 85 -11.54 -0.09 -8.57
N ASP A 86 -12.02 0.02 -7.34
CA ASP A 86 -13.27 0.73 -7.02
C ASP A 86 -12.98 2.22 -6.89
N LYS A 87 -13.46 3.01 -7.85
CA LYS A 87 -13.21 4.45 -7.94
C LYS A 87 -14.48 5.28 -7.82
N ASP A 88 -15.62 4.69 -7.48
CA ASP A 88 -16.94 5.33 -7.61
C ASP A 88 -17.06 6.66 -6.82
N GLU A 89 -16.31 6.76 -5.73
CA GLU A 89 -16.26 7.93 -4.85
C GLU A 89 -15.45 9.12 -5.42
N LEU A 90 -14.57 8.88 -6.40
CA LEU A 90 -13.69 9.89 -6.99
C LEU A 90 -14.38 10.62 -8.15
N ILE A 91 -15.50 11.26 -7.84
CA ILE A 91 -16.44 11.84 -8.81
C ILE A 91 -15.72 12.74 -9.82
N LEU A 92 -14.88 13.67 -9.36
CA LEU A 92 -14.22 14.63 -10.26
C LEU A 92 -13.11 13.96 -11.11
N ALA A 93 -12.39 13.00 -10.54
CA ALA A 93 -11.38 12.25 -11.28
C ALA A 93 -12.02 11.44 -12.41
N ASN A 94 -13.09 10.70 -12.11
CA ASN A 94 -13.80 9.88 -13.09
C ASN A 94 -14.52 10.73 -14.14
N LEU A 95 -14.99 11.92 -13.78
CA LEU A 95 -15.62 12.84 -14.72
C LEU A 95 -14.61 13.38 -15.74
N LEU A 96 -13.41 13.74 -15.30
CA LEU A 96 -12.39 14.37 -16.14
C LEU A 96 -11.53 13.34 -16.90
N PHE A 97 -11.24 12.20 -16.25
CA PHE A 97 -10.29 11.19 -16.71
C PHE A 97 -10.75 9.76 -16.38
N PRO A 98 -11.90 9.31 -16.93
CA PRO A 98 -12.55 8.04 -16.56
C PRO A 98 -11.67 6.80 -16.73
N ASP A 99 -10.84 6.77 -17.77
CA ASP A 99 -10.00 5.61 -18.11
C ASP A 99 -8.59 5.71 -17.50
N TYR A 100 -8.31 6.76 -16.73
CA TYR A 100 -6.98 6.99 -16.18
C TYR A 100 -6.78 6.20 -14.88
N PRO A 101 -5.58 5.62 -14.63
CA PRO A 101 -5.31 4.92 -13.39
C PRO A 101 -5.49 5.82 -12.16
N THR A 102 -5.82 5.18 -11.05
CA THR A 102 -5.96 5.82 -9.75
C THR A 102 -5.22 4.92 -8.77
N LEU A 103 -4.50 5.53 -7.83
CA LEU A 103 -3.81 4.81 -6.78
C LEU A 103 -4.43 5.13 -5.44
N GLN A 104 -4.61 4.10 -4.63
CA GLN A 104 -4.94 4.25 -3.23
C GLN A 104 -3.64 4.35 -2.43
N VAL A 105 -3.56 5.37 -1.58
CA VAL A 105 -2.56 5.52 -0.52
C VAL A 105 -3.00 4.69 0.68
N VAL A 106 -2.19 3.70 1.03
CA VAL A 106 -2.46 2.80 2.14
C VAL A 106 -1.48 3.11 3.28
N TRP A 107 -1.99 3.27 4.50
CA TRP A 107 -1.21 3.46 5.71
C TRP A 107 -1.26 2.19 6.61
N PRO A 108 -0.22 1.92 7.40
CA PRO A 108 -0.16 0.80 8.31
C PRO A 108 -0.80 1.09 9.68
N ASP A 109 -1.09 0.05 10.46
CA ASP A 109 -1.48 0.18 11.86
C ASP A 109 -0.32 0.67 12.77
N GLU A 110 -0.59 0.81 14.06
CA GLU A 110 0.40 1.25 15.05
C GLU A 110 1.63 0.35 15.17
N TYR A 111 1.55 -0.89 14.67
CA TYR A 111 2.66 -1.85 14.62
C TYR A 111 3.39 -1.87 13.28
N GLY A 112 3.02 -0.98 12.35
CA GLY A 112 3.62 -0.89 11.03
C GLY A 112 3.13 -1.94 10.05
N ARG A 113 1.99 -2.59 10.33
CA ARG A 113 1.42 -3.63 9.45
C ARG A 113 0.39 -3.04 8.49
N PHE A 114 0.40 -3.48 7.25
CA PHE A 114 -0.60 -3.10 6.25
C PHE A 114 -1.84 -4.01 6.30
N PRO A 115 -2.99 -3.59 5.73
CA PRO A 115 -4.25 -4.33 5.84
C PRO A 115 -4.23 -5.80 5.39
N TRP A 116 -3.30 -6.16 4.50
CA TRP A 116 -3.10 -7.53 3.99
C TRP A 116 -2.03 -8.33 4.74
N GLU A 117 -1.35 -7.73 5.71
CA GLU A 117 -0.29 -8.38 6.47
C GLU A 117 -0.86 -9.08 7.72
N GLU A 118 -0.23 -10.20 8.09
CA GLU A 118 -0.67 -10.98 9.24
C GLU A 118 -0.56 -10.17 10.53
N GLY A 119 -1.65 -10.17 11.31
CA GLY A 119 -1.73 -9.48 12.57
C GLY A 119 -1.99 -7.97 12.47
N TYR A 120 -2.44 -7.47 11.31
CA TYR A 120 -3.03 -6.14 11.20
C TYR A 120 -4.22 -5.99 12.17
N ILE A 121 -4.26 -4.91 12.94
CA ILE A 121 -5.21 -4.78 14.06
C ILE A 121 -6.45 -3.92 13.78
N LEU A 122 -6.44 -3.12 12.70
CA LEU A 122 -7.54 -2.21 12.42
C LEU A 122 -8.65 -2.90 11.63
N LEU A 123 -9.88 -2.47 11.88
CA LEU A 123 -11.05 -2.95 11.15
C LEU A 123 -11.10 -2.37 9.73
N PRO A 124 -11.69 -3.07 8.75
CA PRO A 124 -11.83 -2.57 7.38
C PRO A 124 -12.52 -1.20 7.27
N MET A 125 -13.41 -0.87 8.22
CA MET A 125 -14.10 0.43 8.25
C MET A 125 -13.17 1.62 8.57
N HIS A 126 -12.01 1.38 9.20
CA HIS A 126 -11.04 2.44 9.44
C HIS A 126 -10.28 2.82 8.18
N GLN A 127 -10.15 1.90 7.23
CA GLN A 127 -9.47 2.12 5.97
C GLN A 127 -9.93 1.08 4.93
N PRO A 128 -11.03 1.35 4.21
CA PRO A 128 -11.48 0.48 3.14
C PRO A 128 -10.39 0.33 2.07
N VAL A 129 -10.02 -0.90 1.75
CA VAL A 129 -9.09 -1.19 0.64
C VAL A 129 -9.92 -1.31 -0.64
N LYS A 130 -9.76 -0.34 -1.53
CA LYS A 130 -10.53 -0.16 -2.78
C LYS A 130 -9.82 -0.77 -3.99
N GLY A 131 -8.84 -1.63 -3.76
CA GLY A 131 -8.00 -2.22 -4.79
C GLY A 131 -7.49 -3.60 -4.41
N ILE A 132 -6.63 -4.16 -5.25
CA ILE A 132 -5.96 -5.44 -4.98
C ILE A 132 -4.48 -5.13 -4.75
N PRO A 133 -3.94 -5.33 -3.53
CA PRO A 133 -2.49 -5.25 -3.35
C PRO A 133 -1.82 -6.33 -4.21
N ASP A 134 -0.80 -5.99 -4.99
CA ASP A 134 -0.05 -6.99 -5.77
C ASP A 134 0.83 -7.83 -4.83
N LEU A 135 0.23 -8.85 -4.20
CA LEU A 135 0.90 -9.75 -3.27
C LEU A 135 1.96 -10.65 -3.93
N SER A 136 2.08 -10.64 -5.26
CA SER A 136 3.07 -11.46 -5.98
C SER A 136 4.51 -11.07 -5.65
N ALA A 137 4.77 -9.81 -5.31
CA ALA A 137 6.07 -9.33 -4.87
C ALA A 137 6.45 -9.89 -3.48
N HIS A 138 5.47 -10.03 -2.59
CA HIS A 138 5.66 -10.60 -1.24
C HIS A 138 6.09 -12.08 -1.32
N ALA A 139 5.48 -12.85 -2.23
CA ALA A 139 5.87 -14.23 -2.50
C ALA A 139 7.31 -14.35 -3.05
N ARG A 140 7.75 -13.38 -3.87
CA ARG A 140 9.11 -13.33 -4.41
C ARG A 140 10.18 -12.98 -3.35
N ARG A 141 9.85 -12.13 -2.36
CA ARG A 141 10.75 -11.83 -1.22
C ARG A 141 10.81 -12.99 -0.21
N ALA A 142 9.70 -13.66 0.07
CA ALA A 142 9.68 -14.86 0.89
C ALA A 142 10.44 -16.04 0.24
N ALA A 143 10.53 -16.05 -1.09
CA ALA A 143 11.32 -16.99 -1.87
C ALA A 143 12.82 -16.61 -1.96
N HIS A 144 13.38 -15.93 -0.95
CA HIS A 144 14.84 -15.96 -0.77
C HIS A 144 15.26 -17.36 -0.34
N VAL A 145 15.49 -18.17 -1.37
CA VAL A 145 16.11 -19.50 -1.35
C VAL A 145 17.21 -19.50 -0.30
N ILE A 146 16.99 -20.25 0.78
CA ILE A 146 18.07 -20.83 1.57
C ILE A 146 18.82 -21.69 0.55
N THR A 147 19.87 -21.14 -0.05
CA THR A 147 20.85 -21.97 -0.72
C THR A 147 21.43 -22.83 0.38
N THR A 148 20.97 -24.08 0.42
CA THR A 148 21.69 -25.14 1.10
C THR A 148 23.07 -25.15 0.45
N GLU A 149 24.01 -24.46 1.11
CA GLU A 149 25.38 -24.87 1.30
C GLU A 149 25.82 -25.88 0.25
N SER A 150 26.50 -25.36 -0.77
CA SER A 150 27.28 -26.14 -1.73
C SER A 150 28.01 -27.25 -0.97
N GLY A 151 27.44 -28.45 -1.05
CA GLY A 151 28.05 -29.65 -0.52
C GLY A 151 29.42 -29.87 -1.15
N PRO A 152 30.35 -30.51 -0.43
CA PRO A 152 31.73 -30.63 -0.87
C PRO A 152 31.79 -31.36 -2.22
N ASP A 153 32.46 -30.70 -3.16
CA ASP A 153 32.82 -31.15 -4.51
C ASP A 153 33.25 -32.63 -4.53
N ARG A 154 32.32 -33.51 -4.96
CA ARG A 154 32.54 -34.95 -5.13
C ARG A 154 33.21 -35.29 -6.48
N THR A 155 33.72 -34.30 -7.21
CA THR A 155 34.30 -34.47 -8.55
C THR A 155 35.80 -34.17 -8.62
N ARG A 156 36.56 -34.48 -7.56
CA ARG A 156 38.02 -34.58 -7.65
C ARG A 156 38.51 -36.03 -7.67
N PRO A 157 39.03 -36.53 -8.80
CA PRO A 157 39.73 -37.82 -8.82
C PRO A 157 41.02 -37.71 -8.00
N ARG A 158 41.19 -38.62 -7.04
CA ARG A 158 42.41 -38.77 -6.24
C ARG A 158 43.57 -39.15 -7.16
N ARG A 159 44.49 -38.22 -7.37
CA ARG A 159 45.74 -38.48 -8.10
C ARG A 159 46.60 -39.43 -7.27
N GLY A 160 46.68 -40.69 -7.73
CA GLY A 160 47.51 -41.73 -7.13
C GLY A 160 48.99 -41.35 -7.18
N ARG A 161 49.63 -41.36 -6.01
CA ARG A 161 51.07 -41.21 -5.81
C ARG A 161 51.76 -42.46 -6.36
N ARG A 162 52.40 -42.35 -7.53
CA ARG A 162 53.40 -43.34 -7.98
C ARG A 162 54.76 -42.98 -7.40
N ILE A 163 55.21 -43.84 -6.51
CA ILE A 163 56.60 -43.99 -6.07
C ILE A 163 57.43 -44.48 -7.27
N SER A 164 58.51 -43.78 -7.60
CA SER A 164 59.54 -44.25 -8.53
C SER A 164 60.75 -44.67 -7.71
N GLY A 165 61.16 -45.93 -7.86
CA GLY A 165 62.40 -46.47 -7.32
C GLY A 165 63.19 -47.14 -8.45
N HIS A 166 64.51 -47.09 -8.28
CA HIS A 166 65.62 -47.53 -9.14
C HIS A 166 66.16 -46.51 -10.14
#